data_AF-A0A5K1AUB7-F1
#
_entry.id   AF-A0A5K1AUB7-F1
#
_cell.length_a   1.000
_cell.length_b   1.000
_cell.length_c   1.000
_cell.angle_alpha   90.00
_cell.angle_beta   90.00
_cell.angle_gamma   90.00
#
_symmetry.space_group_name_H-M   'P 1'
#
loop_
_entity.id
_entity.type
_entity.pdbx_description
1 polymer ?
#
loop_
_entity_poly.entity_id
_entity_poly.type
_entity_poly.pdbx_seq_one_letter_code
_entity_poly.pdbx_strand_id
1 'polypeptide(L)'
;DAMSLDDLSNEEKKQFQRAVASGELGKLIEPWRPWWYNPSARTISLSREGAQLVQPIIAGESTSSGRGRENDPCDIPPGPEAPLQPLSELTCSDPSPLLGVHLVDIIYTYCFTLRLYNGEWQSDPLGASLVVLNMSSVLGEGGQPETVAEALAWCLEKTCSPAYRDLGGLHFGLGLFDDVVCLLYLGTPALVTMLCDLKRLIEVAIGEPKSKRHEKGKTNSRNRSKLRSTSKKVYFLLCWVHEQPREAWPSLAAAVELEKAAIVSSSSRDGRLNIQGKT
;
A
#
# COMPACT_ATOMS: atom_id res chain seq x y z
N ASP A 1 21.70 -15.03 -17.87
CA ASP A 1 23.00 -14.72 -17.23
C ASP A 1 22.79 -13.74 -16.10
N ALA A 2 23.08 -14.15 -14.87
CA ALA A 2 22.95 -13.29 -13.69
C ALA A 2 24.35 -12.77 -13.34
N MET A 3 24.58 -11.47 -13.49
CA MET A 3 25.80 -10.83 -13.00
C MET A 3 25.75 -10.76 -11.47
N SER A 4 26.78 -11.26 -10.81
CA SER A 4 26.95 -11.19 -9.36
C SER A 4 27.85 -10.01 -9.00
N LEU A 5 27.70 -9.48 -7.78
CA LEU A 5 28.67 -8.52 -7.21
C LEU A 5 30.10 -9.07 -7.27
N ASP A 6 30.27 -10.39 -7.24
CA ASP A 6 31.58 -11.04 -7.29
C ASP A 6 32.27 -10.98 -8.66
N ASP A 7 31.54 -10.62 -9.71
CA ASP A 7 32.07 -10.44 -11.06
C ASP A 7 32.74 -9.06 -11.25
N LEU A 8 32.54 -8.13 -10.30
CA LEU A 8 33.12 -6.80 -10.33
C LEU A 8 34.57 -6.79 -9.80
N SER A 9 35.43 -6.02 -10.46
CA SER A 9 36.75 -5.71 -9.93
C SER A 9 36.65 -4.94 -8.60
N ASN A 10 37.73 -4.97 -7.80
CA ASN A 10 37.77 -4.25 -6.52
C ASN A 10 37.56 -2.73 -6.68
N GLU A 11 37.94 -2.15 -7.82
CA GLU A 11 37.75 -0.73 -8.08
C GLU A 11 36.29 -0.43 -8.42
N GLU A 12 35.66 -1.25 -9.26
CA GLU A 12 34.23 -1.14 -9.59
C GLU A 12 33.35 -1.34 -8.34
N LYS A 13 33.69 -2.30 -7.46
CA LYS A 13 33.00 -2.48 -6.18
C LYS A 13 33.05 -1.21 -5.32
N LYS A 14 34.22 -0.56 -5.23
CA LYS A 14 34.36 0.70 -4.47
C LYS A 14 33.58 1.84 -5.11
N GLN A 15 33.60 1.95 -6.43
CA GLN A 15 32.84 2.97 -7.15
C GLN A 15 31.33 2.76 -6.96
N PHE A 16 30.84 1.53 -7.11
CA PHE A 16 29.46 1.17 -6.84
C PHE A 16 29.04 1.51 -5.41
N GLN A 17 29.83 1.12 -4.40
CA GLN A 17 29.53 1.45 -3.00
C GLN A 17 29.50 2.97 -2.73
N ARG A 18 30.39 3.74 -3.35
CA ARG A 18 30.35 5.22 -3.28
C ARG A 18 29.10 5.79 -3.94
N ALA A 19 28.71 5.25 -5.10
CA ALA A 19 27.50 5.66 -5.81
C ALA A 19 26.22 5.30 -5.02
N VAL A 20 26.19 4.15 -4.35
CA VAL A 20 25.12 3.77 -3.39
C VAL A 20 25.09 4.76 -2.22
N ALA A 21 26.23 5.00 -1.57
CA ALA A 21 26.30 5.84 -0.37
C ALA A 21 25.99 7.32 -0.66
N SER A 22 26.32 7.81 -1.85
CA SER A 22 26.00 9.16 -2.30
C SER A 22 24.57 9.32 -2.82
N GLY A 23 23.82 8.21 -2.97
CA GLY A 23 22.47 8.20 -3.54
C GLY A 23 22.42 8.47 -5.05
N GLU A 24 23.57 8.48 -5.73
CA GLU A 24 23.66 8.72 -7.18
C GLU A 24 22.91 7.66 -7.98
N LEU A 25 22.97 6.40 -7.54
CA LEU A 25 22.22 5.31 -8.18
C LEU A 25 20.70 5.46 -8.05
N GLY A 26 20.21 6.13 -6.99
CA GLY A 26 18.78 6.40 -6.82
C GLY A 26 18.21 7.28 -7.93
N LYS A 27 19.05 8.10 -8.58
CA LYS A 27 18.64 8.96 -9.71
C LYS A 27 18.42 8.19 -11.01
N LEU A 28 18.92 6.96 -11.08
CA LEU A 28 18.77 6.08 -12.24
C LEU A 28 17.48 5.25 -12.18
N ILE A 29 16.78 5.27 -11.05
CA ILE A 29 15.52 4.56 -10.86
C ILE A 29 14.38 5.52 -11.19
N GLU A 30 13.51 5.11 -12.11
CA GLU A 30 12.28 5.86 -12.40
C GLU A 30 11.30 5.72 -11.21
N PRO A 31 10.83 6.84 -10.64
CA PRO A 31 9.85 6.78 -9.57
C PRO A 31 8.55 6.15 -10.05
N TRP A 32 8.08 5.13 -9.34
CA TRP A 32 6.79 4.51 -9.59
C TRP A 32 5.68 5.53 -9.36
N ARG A 33 4.79 5.63 -10.35
CA ARG A 33 3.56 6.41 -10.22
C ARG A 33 2.49 5.54 -9.58
N PRO A 34 1.94 5.95 -8.42
CA PRO A 34 0.91 5.15 -7.80
C PRO A 34 -0.32 4.96 -8.70
N TRP A 35 -0.79 3.71 -8.80
CA TRP A 35 -1.86 3.35 -9.71
C TRP A 35 -3.15 4.13 -9.46
N TRP A 36 -3.41 4.58 -8.23
CA TRP A 36 -4.59 5.39 -7.89
C TRP A 36 -4.56 6.79 -8.51
N TYR A 37 -3.41 7.28 -8.95
CA TYR A 37 -3.32 8.52 -9.74
C TYR A 37 -3.42 8.31 -11.25
N ASN A 38 -3.53 7.07 -11.72
CA ASN A 38 -3.68 6.78 -13.13
C ASN A 38 -5.15 6.99 -13.54
N PRO A 39 -5.43 7.58 -14.71
CA PRO A 39 -6.81 7.75 -15.20
C PRO A 39 -7.60 6.45 -15.23
N SER A 40 -6.93 5.33 -15.53
CA SER A 40 -7.50 3.99 -15.54
C SER A 40 -8.08 3.56 -14.18
N ALA A 41 -7.63 4.12 -13.06
CA ALA A 41 -8.20 3.82 -11.75
C ALA A 41 -9.69 4.22 -11.66
N ARG A 42 -10.11 5.21 -12.44
CA ARG A 42 -11.52 5.65 -12.53
C ARG A 42 -12.39 4.69 -13.34
N THR A 43 -11.79 3.77 -14.09
CA THR A 43 -12.51 2.77 -14.90
C THR A 43 -12.65 1.42 -14.21
N ILE A 44 -12.13 1.28 -12.97
CA ILE A 44 -12.32 0.06 -12.17
C ILE A 44 -13.82 -0.12 -11.91
N SER A 45 -14.32 -1.31 -12.24
CA SER A 45 -15.72 -1.67 -12.06
C SER A 45 -15.84 -3.09 -11.51
N LEU A 46 -16.80 -3.26 -10.60
CA LEU A 46 -17.14 -4.52 -9.98
C LEU A 46 -18.54 -4.95 -10.41
N SER A 47 -18.78 -6.26 -10.44
CA SER A 47 -20.12 -6.83 -10.55
C SER A 47 -20.90 -6.53 -9.28
N ARG A 48 -22.21 -6.81 -9.30
CA ARG A 48 -23.05 -6.65 -8.11
C ARG A 48 -22.59 -7.55 -6.96
N GLU A 49 -21.99 -8.68 -7.30
CA GLU A 49 -21.46 -9.68 -6.39
C GLU A 49 -19.98 -9.42 -6.03
N GLY A 50 -19.38 -8.33 -6.52
CA GLY A 50 -18.03 -7.89 -6.14
C GLY A 50 -16.88 -8.44 -6.97
N ALA A 51 -17.14 -9.21 -8.03
CA ALA A 51 -16.10 -9.67 -8.96
C ALA A 51 -15.67 -8.54 -9.91
N GLN A 52 -14.39 -8.45 -10.26
CA GLN A 52 -13.89 -7.44 -11.18
C GLN A 52 -14.38 -7.70 -12.61
N LEU A 53 -15.04 -6.72 -13.23
CA LEU A 53 -15.67 -6.87 -14.56
C LEU A 53 -14.69 -6.77 -15.73
N VAL A 54 -13.63 -5.97 -15.56
CA VAL A 54 -12.59 -5.77 -16.58
C VAL A 54 -11.30 -6.38 -16.06
N GLN A 55 -10.87 -7.47 -16.69
CA GLN A 55 -9.57 -8.09 -16.43
C GLN A 55 -8.55 -7.61 -17.47
N PRO A 56 -7.29 -7.34 -17.08
CA PRO A 56 -6.22 -7.20 -18.04
C PRO A 56 -6.11 -8.50 -18.82
N ILE A 57 -6.22 -8.43 -20.15
CA ILE A 57 -5.90 -9.58 -21.01
C ILE A 57 -4.38 -9.77 -20.87
N ILE A 58 -3.96 -10.80 -20.13
CA ILE A 58 -2.56 -11.22 -20.13
C ILE A 58 -2.29 -11.68 -21.57
N ALA A 59 -1.62 -10.84 -22.35
CA ALA A 59 -1.28 -11.13 -23.74
C ALA A 59 -0.24 -12.25 -23.81
N GLY A 60 -0.69 -13.49 -23.64
CA GLY A 60 0.02 -14.70 -24.02
C GLY A 60 -0.70 -15.32 -25.21
N GLU A 61 -0.03 -15.32 -26.36
CA GLU A 61 -0.38 -16.03 -27.60
C GLU A 61 -1.55 -15.47 -28.43
N SER A 62 -1.30 -14.43 -29.21
CA SER A 62 -1.93 -14.23 -30.52
C SER A 62 -1.04 -13.37 -31.42
N THR A 63 -0.71 -13.94 -32.57
CA THR A 63 0.15 -13.41 -33.61
C THR A 63 -0.44 -12.21 -34.35
N SER A 64 0.47 -11.37 -34.86
CA SER A 64 0.35 -10.45 -36.00
C SER A 64 -0.33 -9.06 -35.82
N SER A 65 0.55 -8.06 -35.84
CA SER A 65 0.48 -6.80 -36.61
C SER A 65 -0.64 -5.80 -36.33
N GLY A 66 -0.31 -4.76 -35.55
CA GLY A 66 -0.96 -3.44 -35.58
C GLY A 66 -0.07 -2.41 -34.88
N ARG A 67 0.32 -1.34 -35.58
CA ARG A 67 1.28 -0.33 -35.12
C ARG A 67 0.79 0.42 -33.85
N GLY A 68 1.48 0.14 -32.74
CA GLY A 68 1.92 1.09 -31.70
C GLY A 68 1.01 2.25 -31.32
N ARG A 69 0.02 1.99 -30.45
CA ARG A 69 -0.09 2.76 -29.21
C ARG A 69 0.40 1.85 -28.11
N GLU A 70 1.36 2.32 -27.35
CA GLU A 70 1.94 1.64 -26.19
C GLU A 70 0.80 1.21 -25.26
N ASN A 71 0.46 -0.08 -25.31
CA ASN A 71 -0.29 -0.73 -24.26
C ASN A 71 0.67 -0.84 -23.09
N ASP A 72 0.75 0.21 -22.27
CA ASP A 72 1.26 0.04 -20.92
C ASP A 72 0.42 -1.07 -20.29
N PRO A 73 1.04 -2.17 -19.81
CA PRO A 73 0.32 -3.16 -19.04
C PRO A 73 -0.41 -2.44 -17.90
N CYS A 74 -1.69 -2.74 -17.71
CA CYS A 74 -2.52 -2.03 -16.75
C CYS A 74 -1.86 -2.05 -15.36
N ASP A 75 -1.32 -0.90 -14.91
CA ASP A 75 -0.66 -0.72 -13.59
C ASP A 75 -1.59 -0.96 -12.39
N ILE A 76 -2.89 -1.18 -12.64
CA ILE A 76 -3.87 -1.42 -11.61
C ILE A 76 -3.74 -2.88 -11.15
N PRO A 77 -3.59 -3.12 -9.83
CA PRO A 77 -3.51 -4.48 -9.34
C PRO A 77 -4.82 -5.24 -9.60
N PRO A 78 -4.75 -6.58 -9.78
CA PRO A 78 -5.96 -7.37 -9.98
C PRO A 78 -6.86 -7.34 -8.74
N GLY A 79 -8.15 -7.10 -8.97
CA GLY A 79 -9.23 -7.16 -7.98
C GLY A 79 -9.75 -8.60 -7.76
N PRO A 80 -10.95 -8.76 -7.19
CA PRO A 80 -11.53 -10.08 -6.92
C PRO A 80 -11.89 -10.81 -8.23
N GLU A 81 -11.37 -12.02 -8.41
CA GLU A 81 -11.71 -12.87 -9.57
C GLU A 81 -13.05 -13.58 -9.40
N ALA A 82 -13.48 -13.78 -8.15
CA ALA A 82 -14.71 -14.45 -7.78
C ALA A 82 -15.62 -13.51 -6.97
N PRO A 83 -16.93 -13.79 -6.94
CA PRO A 83 -17.87 -13.12 -6.05
C PRO A 83 -17.38 -13.05 -4.60
N LEU A 84 -17.58 -11.91 -3.97
CA LEU A 84 -17.30 -11.71 -2.55
C LEU A 84 -18.38 -12.36 -1.70
N GLN A 85 -17.96 -12.97 -0.60
CA GLN A 85 -18.91 -13.56 0.34
C GLN A 85 -19.68 -12.44 1.06
N PRO A 86 -21.00 -12.63 1.28
CA PRO A 86 -21.79 -11.73 2.12
C PRO A 86 -21.21 -11.66 3.54
N LEU A 87 -21.26 -10.47 4.14
CA LEU A 87 -20.72 -10.24 5.47
C LEU A 87 -21.44 -11.05 6.56
N SER A 88 -22.73 -11.32 6.36
CA SER A 88 -23.54 -12.19 7.22
C SER A 88 -23.05 -13.64 7.29
N GLU A 89 -22.30 -14.11 6.30
CA GLU A 89 -21.67 -15.43 6.33
C GLU A 89 -20.32 -15.42 7.08
N LEU A 90 -19.71 -14.25 7.22
CA LEU A 90 -18.41 -14.09 7.88
C LEU A 90 -18.54 -13.80 9.39
N THR A 91 -19.65 -13.18 9.80
CA THR A 91 -19.92 -12.84 11.20
C THR A 91 -21.41 -12.93 11.51
N CYS A 92 -21.73 -13.41 12.73
CA CYS A 92 -23.09 -13.38 13.26
C CYS A 92 -23.40 -12.08 14.03
N SER A 93 -22.40 -11.23 14.24
CA SER A 93 -22.51 -9.96 14.97
C SER A 93 -22.40 -8.79 14.02
N ASP A 94 -23.05 -7.68 14.37
CA ASP A 94 -22.95 -6.44 13.61
C ASP A 94 -21.48 -5.97 13.51
N PRO A 95 -21.04 -5.52 12.32
CA PRO A 95 -19.70 -4.99 12.15
C PRO A 95 -19.48 -3.76 13.03
N SER A 96 -18.25 -3.58 13.52
CA SER A 96 -17.91 -2.42 14.35
C SER A 96 -18.18 -1.10 13.61
N PRO A 97 -18.77 -0.08 14.27
CA PRO A 97 -18.95 1.24 13.66
C PRO A 97 -17.61 1.94 13.36
N LEU A 98 -16.50 1.47 13.94
CA LEU A 98 -15.15 2.03 13.73
C LEU A 98 -14.46 1.54 12.46
N LEU A 99 -15.08 0.67 11.67
CA LEU A 99 -14.45 0.09 10.47
C LEU A 99 -14.05 1.15 9.43
N GLY A 100 -14.78 2.26 9.34
CA GLY A 100 -14.38 3.41 8.50
C GLY A 100 -13.07 4.05 8.98
N VAL A 101 -12.90 4.23 10.29
CA VAL A 101 -11.65 4.76 10.88
C VAL A 101 -10.50 3.76 10.68
N HIS A 102 -10.76 2.47 10.93
CA HIS A 102 -9.77 1.42 10.71
C HIS A 102 -9.33 1.32 9.24
N LEU A 103 -10.25 1.57 8.30
CA LEU A 103 -9.95 1.61 6.87
C LEU A 103 -8.94 2.72 6.55
N VAL A 104 -9.00 3.89 7.20
CA VAL A 104 -8.02 4.98 7.00
C VAL A 104 -6.60 4.54 7.35
N ASP A 105 -6.39 3.92 8.53
CA ASP A 105 -5.09 3.36 8.95
C ASP A 105 -4.56 2.34 7.91
N ILE A 106 -5.46 1.50 7.38
CA ILE A 106 -5.11 0.46 6.42
C ILE A 106 -4.79 1.03 5.04
N ILE A 107 -5.56 2.02 4.55
CA ILE A 107 -5.27 2.71 3.28
C ILE A 107 -3.91 3.39 3.38
N TYR A 108 -3.65 4.15 4.45
CA TYR A 108 -2.38 4.83 4.66
C TYR A 108 -1.23 3.81 4.64
N THR A 109 -1.38 2.71 5.39
CA THR A 109 -0.38 1.66 5.49
C THR A 109 -0.09 1.01 4.13
N TYR A 110 -1.12 0.75 3.33
CA TYR A 110 -0.94 0.23 1.96
C TYR A 110 -0.18 1.21 1.08
N CYS A 111 -0.59 2.49 1.09
CA CYS A 111 0.06 3.54 0.30
C CYS A 111 1.54 3.71 0.69
N PHE A 112 1.81 3.73 2.00
CA PHE A 112 3.17 3.78 2.54
C PHE A 112 4.00 2.61 2.04
N THR A 113 3.46 1.39 2.13
CA THR A 113 4.17 0.17 1.76
C THR A 113 4.50 0.18 0.27
N LEU A 114 3.55 0.51 -0.60
CA LEU A 114 3.83 0.55 -2.03
C LEU A 114 4.82 1.65 -2.42
N ARG A 115 4.74 2.83 -1.80
CA ARG A 115 5.74 3.89 -2.05
C ARG A 115 7.14 3.48 -1.58
N LEU A 116 7.24 2.81 -0.43
CA LEU A 116 8.52 2.30 0.06
C LEU A 116 9.14 1.28 -0.90
N TYR A 117 8.30 0.44 -1.52
CA TYR A 117 8.72 -0.59 -2.45
C TYR A 117 8.70 -0.15 -3.93
N ASN A 118 8.49 1.15 -4.21
CA ASN A 118 8.36 1.68 -5.57
C ASN A 118 7.39 0.85 -6.44
N GLY A 119 6.26 0.42 -5.87
CA GLY A 119 5.26 -0.43 -6.53
C GLY A 119 5.59 -1.94 -6.59
N GLU A 120 6.85 -2.33 -6.37
CA GLU A 120 7.36 -3.69 -6.60
C GLU A 120 7.52 -4.49 -5.29
N TRP A 121 6.42 -4.66 -4.54
CA TRP A 121 6.45 -5.43 -3.29
C TRP A 121 6.78 -6.92 -3.48
N GLN A 122 6.61 -7.45 -4.70
CA GLN A 122 6.84 -8.87 -5.05
C GLN A 122 8.32 -9.27 -4.93
N SER A 123 9.23 -8.30 -4.98
CA SER A 123 10.68 -8.50 -4.82
C SER A 123 11.06 -8.93 -3.41
N ASP A 124 10.30 -8.51 -2.39
CA ASP A 124 10.43 -8.94 -1.00
C ASP A 124 9.06 -8.94 -0.29
N PRO A 125 8.21 -9.95 -0.56
CA PRO A 125 6.85 -10.01 -0.04
C PRO A 125 6.81 -10.07 1.49
N LEU A 126 7.78 -10.77 2.10
CA LEU A 126 7.88 -10.89 3.55
C LEU A 126 8.22 -9.55 4.18
N GLY A 127 9.23 -8.83 3.69
CA GLY A 127 9.56 -7.49 4.20
C GLY A 127 8.40 -6.52 4.02
N ALA A 128 7.74 -6.52 2.85
CA ALA A 128 6.58 -5.67 2.60
C ALA A 128 5.44 -5.96 3.59
N SER A 129 5.18 -7.24 3.85
CA SER A 129 4.20 -7.66 4.86
C SER A 129 4.57 -7.24 6.28
N LEU A 130 5.86 -7.24 6.63
CA LEU A 130 6.32 -6.77 7.94
C LEU A 130 6.22 -5.24 8.06
N VAL A 131 6.43 -4.50 6.97
CA VAL A 131 6.18 -3.05 6.93
C VAL A 131 4.71 -2.76 7.21
N VAL A 132 3.79 -3.50 6.58
CA VAL A 132 2.34 -3.39 6.85
C VAL A 132 2.05 -3.59 8.35
N LEU A 133 2.60 -4.65 8.97
CA LEU A 133 2.40 -4.89 10.40
C LEU A 133 3.04 -3.82 11.29
N ASN A 134 4.18 -3.24 10.91
CA ASN A 134 4.86 -2.24 11.73
C ASN A 134 4.20 -0.85 11.62
N MET A 135 3.61 -0.54 10.47
CA MET A 135 3.00 0.76 10.19
C MET A 135 1.57 0.86 10.73
N SER A 136 0.76 -0.20 10.58
CA SER A 136 -0.66 -0.21 10.93
C SER A 136 -0.88 -0.49 12.42
N SER A 137 -1.59 0.41 13.11
CA SER A 137 -2.07 0.16 14.47
C SER A 137 -3.10 -0.98 14.49
N VAL A 138 -3.97 -1.03 13.48
CA VAL A 138 -5.12 -1.95 13.39
C VAL A 138 -4.68 -3.39 13.07
N LEU A 139 -3.75 -3.55 12.14
CA LEU A 139 -3.28 -4.84 11.64
C LEU A 139 -2.11 -5.37 12.49
N GLY A 140 -1.20 -4.48 12.89
CA GLY A 140 0.01 -4.79 13.65
C GLY A 140 -0.24 -4.99 15.13
N GLU A 141 -0.53 -3.90 15.82
CA GLU A 141 -0.68 -3.87 17.29
C GLU A 141 -2.05 -4.33 17.75
N GLY A 142 -3.04 -4.38 16.84
CA GLY A 142 -4.42 -4.67 17.20
C GLY A 142 -5.11 -3.50 17.91
N GLY A 143 -4.63 -2.28 17.67
CA GLY A 143 -5.27 -1.05 18.10
C GLY A 143 -6.67 -0.88 17.52
N GLN A 144 -7.45 -0.03 18.17
CA GLN A 144 -8.83 0.31 17.81
C GLN A 144 -8.95 1.83 17.81
N PRO A 145 -8.30 2.53 16.86
CA PRO A 145 -8.42 3.99 16.78
C PRO A 145 -9.89 4.36 16.61
N GLU A 146 -10.36 5.29 17.44
CA GLU A 146 -11.76 5.70 17.48
C GLU A 146 -12.02 6.90 16.56
N THR A 147 -10.95 7.62 16.18
CA THR A 147 -11.02 8.80 15.31
C THR A 147 -10.04 8.72 14.15
N VAL A 148 -10.35 9.44 13.06
CA VAL A 148 -9.46 9.62 11.91
C VAL A 148 -8.13 10.26 12.35
N ALA A 149 -8.19 11.22 13.27
CA ALA A 149 -7.02 11.86 13.85
C ALA A 149 -6.09 10.85 14.54
N GLU A 150 -6.62 9.95 15.38
CA GLU A 150 -5.84 8.92 16.06
C GLU A 150 -5.18 7.93 15.09
N ALA A 151 -5.95 7.45 14.10
CA ALA A 151 -5.45 6.55 13.06
C ALA A 151 -4.28 7.19 12.28
N LEU A 152 -4.46 8.43 11.83
CA LEU A 152 -3.45 9.16 11.06
C LEU A 152 -2.25 9.57 11.91
N ALA A 153 -2.45 9.96 13.17
CA ALA A 153 -1.37 10.33 14.08
C ALA A 153 -0.40 9.17 14.31
N TRP A 154 -0.93 7.96 14.54
CA TRP A 154 -0.12 6.75 14.66
C TRP A 154 0.72 6.50 13.41
N CYS A 155 0.07 6.48 12.24
CA CYS A 155 0.73 6.24 10.97
C CYS A 155 1.80 7.31 10.65
N LEU A 156 1.50 8.57 10.94
CA LEU A 156 2.41 9.69 10.72
C LEU A 156 3.62 9.64 11.66
N GLU A 157 3.40 9.29 12.93
CA GLU A 157 4.48 9.07 13.91
C GLU A 157 5.42 7.96 13.44
N LYS A 158 4.86 6.82 12.99
CA LYS A 158 5.65 5.72 12.42
C LYS A 158 6.43 6.17 11.19
N THR A 159 5.80 6.92 10.29
CA THR A 159 6.43 7.47 9.08
C THR A 159 7.59 8.42 9.40
N CYS A 160 7.47 9.23 10.47
CA CYS A 160 8.50 10.15 10.91
C CYS A 160 9.54 9.52 11.85
N SER A 161 9.43 8.23 12.14
CA SER A 161 10.35 7.53 13.02
C SER A 161 11.76 7.40 12.41
N PRO A 162 12.81 7.17 13.22
CA PRO A 162 14.17 6.98 12.72
C PRO A 162 14.32 5.86 11.69
N ALA A 163 13.40 4.88 11.66
CA ALA A 163 13.41 3.77 10.72
C ALA A 163 13.15 4.20 9.27
N TYR A 164 12.47 5.33 9.06
CA TYR A 164 12.06 5.81 7.74
C TYR A 164 12.49 7.26 7.48
N ARG A 165 13.46 7.76 8.25
CA ARG A 165 13.91 9.16 8.20
C ARG A 165 14.32 9.61 6.79
N ASP A 166 14.87 8.70 5.98
CA ASP A 166 15.42 9.00 4.67
C ASP A 166 14.31 9.11 3.58
N LEU A 167 13.05 8.81 3.91
CA LEU A 167 11.91 8.90 3.00
C LEU A 167 11.30 10.31 2.88
N GLY A 168 11.84 11.30 3.58
CA GLY A 168 11.34 12.69 3.52
C GLY A 168 10.43 13.11 4.69
N GLY A 169 10.33 12.28 5.74
CA GLY A 169 9.71 12.63 7.02
C GLY A 169 8.28 13.15 6.90
N LEU A 170 7.99 14.28 7.54
CA LEU A 170 6.65 14.87 7.60
C LEU A 170 6.07 15.17 6.21
N HIS A 171 6.87 15.66 5.26
CA HIS A 171 6.39 15.97 3.91
C HIS A 171 5.90 14.71 3.20
N PHE A 172 6.67 13.62 3.29
CA PHE A 172 6.27 12.33 2.75
C PHE A 172 5.02 11.78 3.45
N GLY A 173 4.96 11.89 4.78
CA GLY A 173 3.78 11.53 5.56
C GLY A 173 2.51 12.30 5.14
N LEU A 174 2.60 13.61 4.91
CA LEU A 174 1.46 14.42 4.45
C LEU A 174 1.08 14.13 2.99
N GLY A 175 2.01 13.64 2.16
CA GLY A 175 1.70 13.13 0.83
C GLY A 175 0.86 11.85 0.88
N LEU A 176 1.09 10.98 1.87
CA LEU A 176 0.28 9.78 2.08
C LEU A 176 -1.17 10.09 2.47
N PHE A 177 -1.44 11.26 3.06
CA PHE A 177 -2.81 11.72 3.29
C PHE A 177 -3.51 12.00 1.95
N ASP A 178 -2.80 12.56 0.96
CA ASP A 178 -3.37 12.76 -0.38
C ASP A 178 -3.65 11.43 -1.09
N ASP A 179 -2.82 10.42 -0.87
CA ASP A 179 -3.06 9.08 -1.40
C ASP A 179 -4.33 8.46 -0.79
N VAL A 180 -4.49 8.57 0.53
CA VAL A 180 -5.69 8.11 1.24
C VAL A 180 -6.93 8.80 0.68
N VAL A 181 -6.90 10.12 0.56
CA VAL A 181 -7.99 10.93 0.00
C VAL A 181 -8.29 10.51 -1.43
N CYS A 182 -7.27 10.30 -2.25
CA CYS A 182 -7.42 9.87 -3.65
C CYS A 182 -8.16 8.53 -3.75
N LEU A 183 -7.75 7.52 -2.97
CA LEU A 183 -8.41 6.21 -2.94
C LEU A 183 -9.85 6.28 -2.42
N LEU A 184 -10.12 7.10 -1.40
CA LEU A 184 -11.48 7.30 -0.89
C LEU A 184 -12.40 7.94 -1.94
N TYR A 185 -11.92 8.92 -2.71
CA TYR A 185 -12.70 9.53 -3.80
C TYR A 185 -12.87 8.62 -5.03
N LEU A 186 -11.96 7.68 -5.27
CA LEU A 186 -12.16 6.64 -6.28
C LEU A 186 -13.27 5.65 -5.90
N GLY A 187 -13.57 5.53 -4.60
CA GLY A 187 -14.72 4.82 -4.06
C GLY A 187 -14.58 3.29 -4.03
N THR A 188 -15.70 2.61 -3.83
CA THR A 188 -15.76 1.17 -3.53
C THR A 188 -14.93 0.29 -4.48
N PRO A 189 -14.97 0.44 -5.82
CA PRO A 189 -14.19 -0.41 -6.71
C PRO A 189 -12.68 -0.33 -6.45
N ALA A 190 -12.14 0.88 -6.29
CA ALA A 190 -10.72 1.07 -6.02
C ALA A 190 -10.32 0.60 -4.61
N LEU A 191 -11.17 0.83 -3.61
CA LEU A 191 -10.92 0.36 -2.24
C LEU A 191 -10.90 -1.17 -2.16
N VAL A 192 -11.83 -1.86 -2.85
CA VAL A 192 -11.83 -3.32 -2.95
C VAL A 192 -10.59 -3.81 -3.69
N THR A 193 -10.22 -3.19 -4.82
CA THR A 193 -8.99 -3.52 -5.55
C THR A 193 -7.74 -3.36 -4.68
N MET A 194 -7.65 -2.28 -3.91
CA MET A 194 -6.55 -2.04 -2.96
C MET A 194 -6.49 -3.13 -1.88
N LEU A 195 -7.62 -3.46 -1.25
CA LEU A 195 -7.67 -4.49 -0.20
C LEU A 195 -7.36 -5.89 -0.76
N CYS A 196 -7.75 -6.16 -2.02
CA CYS A 196 -7.36 -7.37 -2.75
C CYS A 196 -5.84 -7.45 -2.91
N ASP A 197 -5.21 -6.35 -3.30
CA ASP A 197 -3.77 -6.29 -3.48
C ASP A 197 -3.01 -6.42 -2.16
N LEU A 198 -3.47 -5.74 -1.11
CA LEU A 198 -2.93 -5.88 0.25
C LEU A 198 -3.05 -7.32 0.76
N LYS A 199 -4.19 -7.97 0.53
CA LYS A 199 -4.39 -9.39 0.88
C LYS A 199 -3.41 -10.28 0.13
N ARG A 200 -3.25 -10.08 -1.18
CA ARG A 200 -2.32 -10.84 -2.03
C ARG A 200 -0.88 -10.66 -1.57
N LEU A 201 -0.46 -9.43 -1.27
CA LEU A 201 0.84 -9.11 -0.69
C LEU A 201 1.13 -9.96 0.56
N ILE A 202 0.16 -10.02 1.49
CA ILE A 202 0.27 -10.81 2.72
C ILE A 202 0.27 -12.32 2.44
N GLU A 203 -0.55 -12.79 1.51
CA GLU A 203 -0.68 -14.22 1.20
C GLU A 203 0.56 -14.80 0.53
N VAL A 204 1.20 -14.05 -0.37
CA VAL A 204 2.47 -14.46 -0.97
C VAL A 204 3.54 -14.65 0.11
N ALA A 205 3.65 -13.72 1.07
CA ALA A 205 4.58 -13.85 2.20
C ALA A 205 4.30 -15.06 3.10
N ILE A 206 3.02 -15.41 3.30
CA ILE A 206 2.64 -16.61 4.06
C ILE A 206 3.08 -17.90 3.32
N GLY A 207 2.98 -17.89 1.99
CA GLY A 207 3.24 -19.02 1.10
C GLY A 207 4.72 -19.31 0.80
N GLU A 208 5.64 -18.37 1.05
CA GLU A 208 7.05 -18.55 0.69
C GLU A 208 7.67 -19.83 1.28
N PRO A 209 8.44 -20.61 0.50
CA PRO A 209 9.04 -21.86 0.98
C PRO A 209 10.13 -21.63 2.04
N LYS A 210 10.40 -22.65 2.86
CA LYS A 210 11.40 -22.56 3.95
C LYS A 210 12.83 -22.33 3.46
N SER A 211 13.15 -22.71 2.22
CA SER A 211 14.50 -22.69 1.64
C SER A 211 15.01 -21.30 1.27
N LYS A 212 14.14 -20.32 1.00
CA LYS A 212 14.53 -18.92 0.79
C LYS A 212 14.70 -18.13 2.10
N ARG A 213 14.63 -18.80 3.25
CA ARG A 213 14.52 -18.13 4.56
C ARG A 213 15.85 -18.16 5.29
N HIS A 214 16.37 -17.00 5.65
CA HIS A 214 17.42 -16.91 6.66
C HIS A 214 16.93 -17.54 7.99
N GLU A 215 17.75 -18.41 8.57
CA GLU A 215 17.44 -19.29 9.71
C GLU A 215 17.08 -18.52 11.01
N LYS A 216 15.80 -18.19 11.23
CA LYS A 216 15.28 -17.78 12.56
C LYS A 216 13.90 -18.41 12.83
N GLY A 217 13.90 -19.63 13.36
CA GLY A 217 12.73 -20.52 13.42
C GLY A 217 11.53 -20.06 14.28
N LYS A 218 11.74 -19.34 15.40
CA LYS A 218 10.65 -18.97 16.33
C LYS A 218 9.94 -17.66 15.94
N THR A 219 10.68 -16.58 15.70
CA THR A 219 10.12 -15.27 15.30
C THR A 219 9.33 -15.37 13.99
N ASN A 220 9.85 -16.15 13.04
CA ASN A 220 9.18 -16.34 11.75
C ASN A 220 7.83 -17.09 11.89
N SER A 221 7.73 -18.03 12.85
CA SER A 221 6.46 -18.73 13.12
C SER A 221 5.39 -17.77 13.66
N ARG A 222 5.75 -16.92 14.63
CA ARG A 222 4.86 -15.91 15.21
C ARG A 222 4.42 -14.85 14.19
N ASN A 223 5.34 -14.41 13.33
CA ASN A 223 5.02 -13.46 12.27
C ASN A 223 4.03 -14.10 11.28
N ARG A 224 4.22 -15.36 10.88
CA ARG A 224 3.27 -16.04 9.98
C ARG A 224 1.89 -16.25 10.57
N SER A 225 1.77 -16.60 11.85
CA SER A 225 0.44 -16.70 12.46
C SER A 225 -0.27 -15.34 12.51
N LYS A 226 0.48 -14.27 12.82
CA LYS A 226 -0.02 -12.90 12.77
C LYS A 226 -0.47 -12.52 11.36
N LEU A 227 0.35 -12.77 10.34
CA LEU A 227 0.01 -12.52 8.93
C LEU A 227 -1.24 -13.26 8.49
N ARG A 228 -1.45 -14.51 8.92
CA ARG A 228 -2.70 -15.24 8.63
C ARG A 228 -3.92 -14.55 9.24
N SER A 229 -3.83 -14.09 10.48
CA SER A 229 -4.91 -13.33 11.12
C SER A 229 -5.13 -11.98 10.43
N THR A 230 -4.06 -11.30 10.03
CA THR A 230 -4.11 -10.05 9.27
C THR A 230 -4.78 -10.23 7.92
N SER A 231 -4.40 -11.26 7.15
CA SER A 231 -5.04 -11.61 5.87
C SER A 231 -6.54 -11.82 6.02
N LYS A 232 -6.99 -12.52 7.08
CA LYS A 232 -8.42 -12.68 7.38
C LYS A 232 -9.10 -11.35 7.72
N LYS A 233 -8.45 -10.49 8.51
CA LYS A 233 -9.00 -9.15 8.85
C LYS A 233 -9.12 -8.27 7.61
N VAL A 234 -8.13 -8.28 6.72
CA VAL A 234 -8.18 -7.56 5.44
C VAL A 234 -9.30 -8.10 4.56
N TYR A 235 -9.48 -9.43 4.47
CA TYR A 235 -10.58 -10.03 3.72
C TYR A 235 -11.96 -9.65 4.28
N PHE A 236 -12.12 -9.67 5.61
CA PHE A 236 -13.34 -9.20 6.25
C PHE A 236 -13.65 -7.73 5.90
N LEU A 237 -12.64 -6.85 5.99
CA LEU A 237 -12.79 -5.44 5.64
C LEU A 237 -13.13 -5.25 4.16
N LEU A 238 -12.56 -6.08 3.29
CA LEU A 238 -12.84 -6.08 1.85
C LEU A 238 -14.33 -6.38 1.59
N CYS A 239 -14.88 -7.43 2.19
CA CYS A 239 -16.31 -7.73 2.10
C CYS A 239 -17.17 -6.59 2.69
N TRP A 240 -16.77 -6.04 3.85
CA TRP A 240 -17.48 -4.92 4.46
C TRP A 240 -17.51 -3.67 3.57
N VAL A 241 -16.38 -3.29 2.96
CA VAL A 241 -16.28 -2.14 2.04
C VAL A 241 -17.19 -2.32 0.83
N HIS A 242 -17.26 -3.54 0.28
CA HIS A 242 -18.12 -3.84 -0.86
C HIS A 242 -19.61 -3.61 -0.56
N GLU A 243 -20.04 -3.87 0.68
CA GLU A 243 -21.44 -3.70 1.11
C GLU A 243 -21.79 -2.27 1.53
N GLN A 244 -20.82 -1.35 1.60
CA GLN A 244 -21.10 0.04 1.99
C GLN A 244 -21.71 0.86 0.84
N PRO A 245 -22.59 1.83 1.16
CA PRO A 245 -23.12 2.76 0.17
C PRO A 245 -22.00 3.64 -0.43
N ARG A 246 -22.17 4.06 -1.68
CA ARG A 246 -21.15 4.84 -2.42
C ARG A 246 -20.85 6.18 -1.75
N GLU A 247 -21.83 6.71 -1.04
CA GLU A 247 -21.80 7.98 -0.33
C GLU A 247 -21.01 7.92 0.98
N ALA A 248 -20.56 6.74 1.43
CA ALA A 248 -19.81 6.56 2.67
C ALA A 248 -18.41 7.18 2.65
N TRP A 249 -17.79 7.28 1.46
CA TRP A 249 -16.38 7.62 1.33
C TRP A 249 -16.05 9.11 1.31
N PRO A 250 -16.86 10.00 0.66
CA PRO A 250 -16.57 11.43 0.63
C PRO A 250 -16.49 12.09 2.02
N SER A 251 -17.34 11.67 2.97
CA SER A 251 -17.29 12.19 4.35
C SER A 251 -16.00 11.79 5.07
N LEU A 252 -15.54 10.55 4.86
CA LEU A 252 -14.28 10.06 5.40
C LEU A 252 -13.07 10.76 4.76
N ALA A 253 -13.12 11.02 3.44
CA ALA A 253 -12.10 11.78 2.73
C ALA A 253 -11.98 13.21 3.27
N ALA A 254 -13.11 13.90 3.45
CA ALA A 254 -13.15 15.24 4.03
C ALA A 254 -12.58 15.29 5.45
N ALA A 255 -12.80 14.24 6.26
CA ALA A 255 -12.17 14.14 7.58
C ALA A 255 -10.63 14.04 7.49
N VAL A 256 -10.10 13.25 6.56
CA VAL A 256 -8.64 13.14 6.33
C VAL A 256 -8.06 14.48 5.84
N GLU A 257 -8.75 15.18 4.93
CA GLU A 257 -8.35 16.51 4.45
C GLU A 257 -8.31 17.54 5.58
N LEU A 258 -9.30 17.51 6.49
CA LEU A 258 -9.36 18.39 7.65
C LEU A 258 -8.18 18.15 8.60
N GLU A 259 -7.88 16.89 8.92
CA GLU A 259 -6.73 16.54 9.76
C GLU A 259 -5.41 16.99 9.12
N LYS A 260 -5.27 16.79 7.80
CA LYS A 260 -4.11 17.29 7.05
C LYS A 260 -3.95 18.80 7.20
N ALA A 261 -5.03 19.55 6.97
CA ALA A 261 -5.01 21.01 7.05
C ALA A 261 -4.68 21.51 8.47
N ALA A 262 -5.15 20.82 9.50
CA ALA A 262 -4.83 21.12 10.89
C ALA A 262 -3.32 20.95 11.17
N ILE A 263 -2.71 19.86 10.70
CA ILE A 263 -1.27 19.58 10.88
C ILE A 263 -0.39 20.56 10.10
N VAL A 264 -0.78 20.91 8.87
CA VAL A 264 -0.06 21.92 8.08
C VAL A 264 -0.11 23.28 8.78
N SER A 265 -1.28 23.67 9.29
CA SER A 265 -1.47 24.93 10.00
C SER A 265 -0.66 25.01 11.30
N SER A 266 -0.59 23.92 12.08
CA SER A 266 0.24 23.88 13.30
C SER A 266 1.74 23.92 12.98
N SER A 267 2.17 23.18 11.94
CA SER A 267 3.58 23.15 11.51
C SER A 267 4.08 24.49 10.97
N SER A 268 3.22 25.26 10.29
CA SER A 268 3.52 26.62 9.85
C SER A 268 3.66 27.60 11.02
N ARG A 269 2.85 27.44 12.08
CA ARG A 269 2.98 28.25 13.31
C ARG A 269 4.27 27.95 14.07
N ASP A 270 4.71 26.69 14.06
CA ASP A 270 5.96 26.25 14.70
C ASP A 270 7.22 26.47 13.84
N GLY A 271 7.10 27.09 12.66
CA GLY A 271 8.23 27.42 11.77
C GLY A 271 8.93 26.20 11.14
N ARG A 272 8.29 25.02 11.15
CA ARG A 272 8.90 23.74 10.70
C ARG A 272 8.79 23.48 9.20
N LEU A 273 7.98 24.25 8.47
CA LEU A 273 7.84 24.16 7.02
C LEU A 273 8.60 25.31 6.34
N ASN A 274 9.90 25.15 6.13
CA ASN A 274 10.66 26.07 5.29
C ASN A 274 10.53 25.64 3.83
N ILE A 275 9.44 26.06 3.17
CA ILE A 275 9.25 25.88 1.73
C ILE A 275 10.10 26.93 1.01
N GLN A 276 11.37 26.61 0.80
CA GLN A 276 12.17 27.22 -0.25
C GLN A 276 12.80 26.10 -1.06
N GLY A 277 12.11 25.72 -2.15
CA GLY A 277 12.73 25.00 -3.24
C GLY A 277 13.87 25.86 -3.78
N LYS A 278 15.09 25.33 -3.73
CA LYS A 278 16.19 25.87 -4.51
C LYS A 278 15.96 25.44 -5.96
N THR A 279 15.70 26.44 -6.81
CA THR A 279 15.97 26.43 -8.25
C THR A 279 17.36 25.93 -8.55
#